data_AF-A0A2V5T3U1-F1
#
_entry.id   AF-A0A2V5T3U1-F1
#
_cell.length_a   1.000
_cell.length_b   1.000
_cell.length_c   1.000
_cell.angle_alpha   90.00
_cell.angle_beta   90.00
_cell.angle_gamma   90.00
#
_symmetry.space_group_name_H-M   'P 1'
#
loop_
_entity.id
_entity.type
_entity.pdbx_description
1 polymer ?
#
loop_
_entity_poly.entity_id
_entity_poly.type
_entity_poly.pdbx_seq_one_letter_code
_entity_poly.pdbx_strand_id
1 'polypeptide(L)'
;MSGFFAELQRRKVYRVAAAYIIAAGFIIQIGSAIFPAWELPNWTLRLVVVLLLVGFPVALILAWAYDVTPQGIQVTAKVPGVHWRRNIITLLAAGLAVSAVAGFFLFPRASGRNVEKSIAVLPFQSLSDEKENAYFADGMQDDILTNLSKIGDLKVISRMSVMSYRGDAVRNAREIGKALGVATLLEGSVRRIGNRVRVNVQLINANNDEHIWAEDYDRDLTDVFAIQTDLAQKIASALQAKLSPAEKARLDKRPTQNPDAYLLFVQAHDYANRTDMFRDTTLKAEALFEQAIKLDPNFALAFADLSMVESWLYHSSDPVSARREKARLNADEALRLQPDLPEGH
;
A
#
# COMPACT_ATOMS: atom_id res chain seq x y z
N MET A 1 -21.28 52.73 -26.74
CA MET A 1 -20.45 51.55 -26.43
C MET A 1 -21.37 50.33 -26.32
N SER A 2 -21.69 49.67 -27.43
CA SER A 2 -22.44 48.42 -27.41
C SER A 2 -21.51 47.31 -26.89
N GLY A 3 -21.69 46.91 -25.64
CA GLY A 3 -20.82 45.96 -24.96
C GLY A 3 -20.92 44.54 -25.54
N PHE A 4 -19.86 43.75 -25.34
CA PHE A 4 -19.77 42.32 -25.69
C PHE A 4 -21.02 41.50 -25.30
N PHE A 5 -21.61 41.79 -24.13
CA PHE A 5 -22.83 41.16 -23.65
C PHE A 5 -24.06 41.43 -24.53
N ALA A 6 -24.22 42.64 -25.06
CA ALA A 6 -25.34 42.98 -25.94
C ALA A 6 -25.25 42.21 -27.27
N GLU A 7 -24.03 41.95 -27.74
CA GLU A 7 -23.79 41.20 -28.97
C GLU A 7 -23.96 39.69 -28.78
N LEU A 8 -23.61 39.16 -27.61
CA LEU A 8 -23.87 37.77 -27.20
C LEU A 8 -25.37 37.46 -27.13
N GLN A 9 -26.16 38.42 -26.63
CA GLN A 9 -27.61 38.30 -26.55
C GLN A 9 -28.26 38.45 -27.93
N ARG A 10 -27.76 39.37 -28.78
CA ARG A 10 -28.24 39.56 -30.16
C ARG A 10 -28.04 38.30 -31.02
N ARG A 11 -26.85 37.67 -30.92
CA ARG A 11 -26.49 36.46 -31.69
C ARG A 11 -27.01 35.16 -31.08
N LYS A 12 -27.81 35.22 -30.00
CA LYS A 12 -28.42 34.06 -29.33
C LYS A 12 -27.44 32.95 -28.92
N VAL A 13 -26.16 33.27 -28.74
CA VAL A 13 -25.09 32.29 -28.44
C VAL A 13 -25.38 31.54 -27.14
N TYR A 14 -26.04 32.20 -26.17
CA TYR A 14 -26.49 31.59 -24.92
C TYR A 14 -27.48 30.42 -25.12
N ARG A 15 -28.30 30.44 -26.19
CA ARG A 15 -29.22 29.32 -26.50
C ARG A 15 -28.45 28.10 -26.98
N VAL A 16 -27.40 28.31 -27.77
CA VAL A 16 -26.53 27.22 -28.24
C VAL A 16 -25.73 26.66 -27.07
N ALA A 17 -25.21 27.52 -26.18
CA ALA A 17 -24.54 27.08 -24.96
C ALA A 17 -25.45 26.21 -24.08
N ALA A 18 -26.70 26.64 -23.83
CA ALA A 18 -27.67 25.87 -23.06
C ALA A 18 -28.03 24.54 -23.74
N ALA A 19 -28.30 24.56 -25.05
CA ALA A 19 -28.59 23.35 -25.81
C ALA A 19 -27.42 22.35 -25.79
N TYR A 20 -26.18 22.85 -25.89
CA TYR A 20 -24.98 22.02 -25.82
C TYR A 20 -24.84 21.35 -24.44
N ILE A 21 -25.06 22.08 -23.36
CA ILE A 21 -24.98 21.53 -21.99
C ILE A 21 -26.03 20.44 -21.78
N ILE A 22 -27.27 20.66 -22.25
CA ILE A 22 -28.36 19.67 -22.17
C ILE A 22 -27.99 18.41 -22.96
N ALA A 23 -27.52 18.57 -24.21
CA ALA A 23 -27.12 17.45 -25.05
C ALA A 23 -25.92 16.68 -24.47
N ALA A 24 -24.91 17.40 -23.96
CA ALA A 24 -23.75 16.82 -23.29
C ALA A 24 -24.16 16.02 -22.06
N GLY A 25 -25.06 16.55 -21.22
CA GLY A 25 -25.62 15.84 -20.07
C GLY A 25 -26.33 14.55 -20.47
N PHE A 26 -27.13 14.58 -21.54
CA PHE A 26 -27.83 13.40 -22.04
C PHE A 26 -26.87 12.33 -22.58
N ILE A 27 -25.82 12.73 -23.31
CA ILE A 27 -24.77 11.83 -23.80
C ILE A 27 -24.05 11.16 -22.63
N ILE A 28 -23.70 11.93 -21.59
CA ILE A 28 -23.05 11.39 -20.38
C ILE A 28 -23.97 10.42 -19.66
N GLN A 29 -25.26 10.74 -19.52
CA GLN A 29 -26.25 9.88 -18.85
C GLN A 29 -26.40 8.54 -19.58
N ILE A 30 -26.53 8.57 -20.91
CA ILE A 30 -26.58 7.36 -21.73
C ILE A 30 -25.28 6.56 -21.61
N GLY A 31 -24.12 7.21 -21.74
CA GLY A 31 -22.82 6.56 -21.60
C GLY A 31 -22.65 5.90 -20.23
N SER A 32 -23.11 6.54 -19.16
CA SER A 32 -23.03 6.01 -17.80
C SER A 32 -23.88 4.75 -17.58
N ALA A 33 -24.97 4.58 -18.33
CA ALA A 33 -25.83 3.42 -18.26
C ALA A 33 -25.36 2.28 -19.18
N ILE A 34 -24.94 2.62 -20.40
CA ILE A 34 -24.64 1.62 -21.44
C ILE A 34 -23.21 1.08 -21.33
N PHE A 35 -22.22 1.94 -21.03
CA PHE A 35 -20.81 1.52 -21.07
C PHE A 35 -20.48 0.42 -20.06
N PRO A 36 -20.97 0.47 -18.79
CA PRO A 36 -20.77 -0.65 -17.86
C PRO A 36 -21.45 -1.94 -18.32
N ALA A 37 -22.63 -1.85 -18.94
CA ALA A 37 -23.37 -3.01 -19.45
C ALA A 37 -22.65 -3.71 -20.61
N TRP A 38 -21.71 -3.04 -21.27
CA TRP A 38 -20.90 -3.55 -22.37
C TRP A 38 -19.45 -3.84 -21.96
N GLU A 39 -19.17 -3.87 -20.65
CA GLU A 39 -17.84 -4.09 -20.08
C GLU A 39 -16.76 -3.14 -20.66
N LEU A 40 -17.16 -1.96 -21.12
CA LEU A 40 -16.22 -0.99 -21.66
C LEU A 40 -15.33 -0.44 -20.52
N PRO A 41 -14.03 -0.22 -20.77
CA PRO A 41 -13.14 0.32 -19.76
C PRO A 41 -13.62 1.68 -19.21
N ASN A 42 -13.37 1.92 -17.92
CA ASN A 42 -13.75 3.18 -17.25
C ASN A 42 -13.12 4.44 -17.86
N TRP A 43 -12.04 4.30 -18.63
CA TRP A 43 -11.44 5.42 -19.35
C TRP A 43 -12.31 5.91 -20.52
N THR A 44 -13.21 5.08 -21.06
CA THR A 44 -14.03 5.40 -22.23
C THR A 44 -15.01 6.55 -21.94
N LEU A 45 -15.70 6.49 -20.79
CA LEU A 45 -16.59 7.58 -20.35
C LEU A 45 -15.80 8.88 -20.15
N ARG A 46 -14.58 8.79 -19.60
CA ARG A 46 -13.70 9.95 -19.42
C ARG A 46 -13.33 10.58 -20.76
N LEU A 47 -13.02 9.78 -21.77
CA LEU A 47 -12.71 10.27 -23.12
C LEU A 47 -13.90 11.04 -23.70
N VAL A 48 -15.13 10.52 -23.56
CA VAL A 48 -16.36 11.22 -23.99
C VAL A 48 -16.50 12.58 -23.29
N VAL A 49 -16.29 12.65 -21.98
CA VAL A 49 -16.34 13.91 -21.23
C VAL A 49 -15.27 14.90 -21.72
N VAL A 50 -14.03 14.45 -21.97
CA VAL A 50 -12.97 15.31 -22.54
C VAL A 50 -13.40 15.88 -23.89
N LEU A 51 -13.95 15.05 -24.78
CA LEU A 51 -14.40 15.49 -26.11
C LEU A 51 -15.52 16.54 -26.01
N LEU A 52 -16.46 16.38 -25.07
CA LEU A 52 -17.52 17.36 -24.82
C LEU A 52 -16.97 18.68 -24.27
N LEU A 53 -15.98 18.61 -23.37
CA LEU A 53 -15.32 19.81 -22.83
C LEU A 53 -14.51 20.56 -23.89
N VAL A 54 -13.85 19.86 -24.81
CA VAL A 54 -13.12 20.47 -25.93
C VAL A 54 -14.08 20.98 -27.01
N GLY A 55 -15.19 20.28 -27.23
CA GLY A 55 -16.20 20.66 -28.21
C GLY A 55 -17.01 21.89 -27.80
N PHE A 56 -17.16 22.19 -26.50
CA PHE A 56 -17.92 23.34 -26.02
C PHE A 56 -17.37 24.70 -26.51
N PRO A 57 -16.06 25.02 -26.37
CA PRO A 57 -15.48 26.24 -26.96
C PRO A 57 -15.69 26.33 -28.47
N VAL A 58 -15.56 25.22 -29.20
CA VAL A 58 -15.75 25.17 -30.65
C VAL A 58 -17.21 25.48 -31.01
N ALA A 59 -18.17 24.92 -30.28
CA ALA A 59 -19.59 25.18 -30.46
C ALA A 59 -19.93 26.66 -30.24
N LEU A 60 -19.33 27.32 -29.24
CA LEU A 60 -19.52 28.75 -29.00
C LEU A 60 -18.98 29.63 -30.14
N ILE A 61 -17.85 29.25 -30.74
CA ILE A 61 -17.25 29.98 -31.88
C ILE A 61 -18.13 29.82 -33.13
N LEU A 62 -18.62 28.60 -33.39
CA LEU A 62 -19.52 28.35 -34.52
C LEU A 62 -20.84 29.11 -34.36
N ALA A 63 -21.40 29.12 -33.14
CA ALA A 63 -22.59 29.90 -32.81
C ALA A 63 -22.38 31.41 -32.97
N TRP A 64 -21.14 31.89 -32.81
CA TRP A 64 -20.81 33.30 -33.02
C TRP A 64 -20.66 33.64 -34.52
N ALA A 65 -20.09 32.73 -35.31
CA ALA A 65 -19.80 32.93 -36.72
C ALA A 65 -21.05 32.80 -37.62
N TYR A 66 -21.96 31.89 -37.28
CA TYR A 66 -23.11 31.52 -38.10
C TYR A 66 -24.43 31.81 -37.38
N ASP A 67 -25.36 32.47 -38.07
CA ASP A 67 -26.73 32.68 -37.59
C ASP A 67 -27.64 31.61 -38.19
N VAL A 68 -28.32 30.84 -37.34
CA VAL A 68 -29.28 29.81 -37.77
C VAL A 68 -30.63 30.49 -37.95
N THR A 69 -30.97 30.82 -39.20
CA THR A 69 -32.27 31.40 -39.57
C THR A 69 -33.17 30.34 -40.19
N PRO A 70 -34.51 30.52 -40.19
CA PRO A 70 -35.46 29.59 -40.84
C PRO A 70 -35.19 29.37 -42.35
N GLN A 71 -34.37 30.23 -42.97
CA GLN A 71 -34.00 30.20 -44.39
C GLN A 71 -32.61 29.55 -44.65
N GLY A 72 -31.96 28.99 -43.64
CA GLY A 72 -30.65 28.32 -43.75
C GLY A 72 -29.53 28.96 -42.91
N ILE A 73 -28.32 28.39 -43.01
CA ILE A 73 -27.11 28.86 -42.34
C ILE A 73 -26.55 30.06 -43.13
N GLN A 74 -26.64 31.27 -42.57
CA GLN A 74 -26.04 32.46 -43.18
C GLN A 74 -24.83 32.94 -42.37
N VAL A 75 -23.76 33.34 -43.07
CA VAL A 75 -22.61 34.01 -42.45
C VAL A 75 -23.07 35.38 -41.98
N THR A 76 -22.87 35.69 -40.70
CA THR A 76 -23.31 36.97 -40.13
C THR A 76 -22.69 38.16 -40.89
N ALA A 77 -23.52 39.13 -41.30
CA ALA A 77 -23.06 40.33 -42.00
C ALA A 77 -22.05 41.11 -41.12
N LYS A 78 -20.87 41.41 -41.68
CA LYS A 78 -19.82 42.20 -41.01
C LYS A 78 -20.32 43.62 -40.76
N VAL A 79 -20.53 43.98 -39.50
CA VAL A 79 -20.82 45.37 -39.09
C VAL A 79 -19.49 46.13 -38.97
N PRO A 80 -19.34 47.33 -39.58
CA PRO A 80 -18.15 48.15 -39.42
C PRO A 80 -17.99 48.61 -37.96
N GLY A 81 -16.80 48.46 -37.38
CA GLY A 81 -16.48 48.96 -36.03
C GLY A 81 -16.49 47.92 -34.90
N VAL A 82 -16.81 46.65 -35.18
CA VAL A 82 -16.70 45.57 -34.18
C VAL A 82 -15.33 44.89 -34.30
N HIS A 83 -14.59 44.80 -33.19
CA HIS A 83 -13.31 44.08 -33.11
C HIS A 83 -13.55 42.55 -33.15
N TRP A 84 -13.92 42.01 -34.31
CA TRP A 84 -14.23 40.59 -34.54
C TRP A 84 -13.18 39.64 -33.94
N ARG A 85 -11.89 39.95 -34.12
CA ARG A 85 -10.78 39.16 -33.57
C ARG A 85 -10.79 39.13 -32.03
N ARG A 86 -11.07 40.26 -31.38
CA ARG A 86 -11.08 40.39 -29.91
C ARG A 86 -12.24 39.60 -29.29
N ASN A 87 -13.42 39.62 -29.92
CA ASN A 87 -14.60 38.93 -29.40
C ASN A 87 -14.48 37.40 -29.53
N ILE A 88 -13.84 36.90 -30.60
CA ILE A 88 -13.52 35.46 -30.74
C ILE A 88 -12.51 35.02 -29.67
N ILE A 89 -11.47 35.82 -29.41
CA ILE A 89 -10.48 35.52 -28.37
C ILE A 89 -11.15 35.45 -26.98
N THR A 90 -12.08 36.35 -26.67
CA THR A 90 -12.80 36.32 -25.39
C THR A 90 -13.71 35.10 -25.24
N LEU A 91 -14.34 34.61 -26.31
CA LEU A 91 -15.16 33.39 -26.27
C LEU A 91 -14.29 32.13 -26.12
N LEU A 92 -13.16 32.08 -26.82
CA LEU A 92 -12.17 31.01 -26.66
C LEU A 92 -11.66 30.96 -25.21
N ALA A 93 -11.27 32.11 -24.65
CA ALA A 93 -10.77 32.20 -23.28
C ALA A 93 -11.85 31.80 -22.27
N ALA A 94 -13.10 32.27 -22.44
CA ALA A 94 -14.20 31.90 -21.56
C ALA A 94 -14.57 30.41 -21.66
N GLY A 95 -14.63 29.86 -22.88
CA GLY A 95 -14.87 28.44 -23.12
C GLY A 95 -13.78 27.57 -22.50
N LEU A 96 -12.50 27.91 -22.71
CA LEU A 96 -11.37 27.20 -22.11
C LEU A 96 -11.39 27.29 -20.58
N ALA A 97 -11.73 28.44 -20.01
CA ALA A 97 -11.83 28.59 -18.56
C ALA A 97 -12.96 27.72 -17.98
N VAL A 98 -14.14 27.70 -18.59
CA VAL A 98 -15.25 26.83 -18.18
C VAL A 98 -14.88 25.36 -18.31
N SER A 99 -14.25 24.97 -19.42
CA SER A 99 -13.78 23.60 -19.63
C SER A 99 -12.68 23.18 -18.65
N ALA A 100 -11.79 24.10 -18.27
CA ALA A 100 -10.75 23.86 -17.27
C ALA A 100 -11.32 23.71 -15.86
N VAL A 101 -12.30 24.55 -15.48
CA VAL A 101 -12.99 24.44 -14.18
C VAL A 101 -13.81 23.16 -14.12
N ALA A 102 -14.59 22.85 -15.17
CA ALA A 102 -15.33 21.60 -15.25
C ALA A 102 -14.39 20.39 -15.22
N GLY A 103 -13.25 20.44 -15.94
CA GLY A 103 -12.21 19.42 -15.87
C GLY A 103 -11.64 19.27 -14.45
N PHE A 104 -11.35 20.37 -13.76
CA PHE A 104 -10.82 20.34 -12.39
C PHE A 104 -11.77 19.69 -11.38
N PHE A 105 -13.09 19.83 -11.56
CA PHE A 105 -14.09 19.21 -10.69
C PHE A 105 -14.50 17.79 -11.13
N LEU A 106 -14.46 17.48 -12.43
CA LEU A 106 -14.92 16.20 -12.98
C LEU A 106 -13.81 15.14 -13.07
N PHE A 107 -12.55 15.55 -13.25
CA PHE A 107 -11.43 14.62 -13.16
C PHE A 107 -11.06 14.45 -11.68
N PRO A 108 -11.02 13.20 -11.15
CA PRO A 108 -10.31 12.96 -9.90
C PRO A 108 -8.93 13.56 -10.09
N ARG A 109 -8.48 14.38 -9.13
CA ARG A 109 -7.09 14.86 -9.13
C ARG A 109 -6.24 13.65 -9.44
N ALA A 110 -5.53 13.68 -10.55
CA ALA A 110 -4.32 12.92 -10.68
C ALA A 110 -3.37 13.52 -9.64
N SER A 111 -3.61 13.20 -8.36
CA SER A 111 -2.57 13.23 -7.37
C SER A 111 -1.46 12.44 -8.04
N GLY A 112 -0.38 13.13 -8.43
CA GLY A 112 0.87 12.45 -8.71
C GLY A 112 1.04 11.49 -7.55
N ARG A 113 0.95 10.18 -7.85
CA ARG A 113 0.83 9.11 -6.88
C ARG A 113 2.12 9.10 -6.06
N ASN A 114 2.20 9.95 -5.03
CA ASN A 114 2.86 9.56 -3.81
C ASN A 114 1.95 8.49 -3.22
N VAL A 115 2.16 7.24 -3.63
CA VAL A 115 1.82 6.13 -2.74
C VAL A 115 2.59 6.47 -1.47
N GLU A 116 1.88 6.88 -0.43
CA GLU A 116 2.50 7.02 0.89
C GLU A 116 3.26 5.72 1.12
N LYS A 117 4.57 5.80 1.38
CA LYS A 117 5.44 4.63 1.48
C LYS A 117 5.15 3.89 2.78
N SER A 118 3.95 3.34 2.86
CA SER A 118 3.35 2.81 4.08
C SER A 118 2.75 1.45 3.81
N ILE A 119 3.08 0.53 4.69
CA ILE A 119 2.80 -0.90 4.53
C ILE A 119 2.33 -1.47 5.87
N ALA A 120 1.26 -2.25 5.81
CA ALA A 120 0.87 -3.16 6.89
C ALA A 120 1.07 -4.59 6.42
N VAL A 121 1.81 -5.38 7.20
CA VAL A 121 1.97 -6.81 6.95
C VAL A 121 0.87 -7.54 7.69
N LEU A 122 -0.10 -8.09 6.97
CA LEU A 122 -1.22 -8.80 7.58
C LEU A 122 -0.76 -10.18 8.09
N PRO A 123 -1.46 -10.77 9.08
CA PRO A 123 -1.13 -12.10 9.60
C PRO A 123 -1.12 -13.13 8.46
N PHE A 124 -0.01 -13.84 8.30
CA PHE A 124 0.11 -14.84 7.23
C PHE A 124 -0.74 -16.07 7.56
N GLN A 125 -1.40 -16.61 6.52
CA GLN A 125 -2.18 -17.82 6.67
C GLN A 125 -1.25 -19.04 6.73
N SER A 126 -1.42 -19.89 7.74
CA SER A 126 -0.77 -21.21 7.75
C SER A 126 -1.63 -22.19 6.97
N LEU A 127 -1.11 -22.70 5.86
CA LEU A 127 -1.77 -23.70 5.01
C LEU A 127 -1.26 -25.13 5.28
N SER A 128 -0.66 -25.36 6.46
CA SER A 128 -0.23 -26.68 6.91
C SER A 128 -1.34 -27.34 7.75
N ASP A 129 -1.54 -28.64 7.58
CA ASP A 129 -2.56 -29.42 8.32
C ASP A 129 -2.21 -29.57 9.82
N GLU A 130 -0.92 -29.41 10.15
CA GLU A 130 -0.43 -29.47 11.52
C GLU A 130 -0.58 -28.09 12.17
N LYS A 131 -1.42 -27.99 13.20
CA LYS A 131 -1.51 -26.79 14.07
C LYS A 131 -0.16 -26.37 14.63
N GLU A 132 0.76 -27.33 14.76
CA GLU A 132 2.13 -27.06 15.18
C GLU A 132 2.84 -26.11 14.22
N ASN A 133 2.55 -26.06 12.92
CA ASN A 133 3.27 -25.17 12.00
C ASN A 133 2.73 -23.73 11.93
N ALA A 134 1.70 -23.38 12.71
CA ALA A 134 1.15 -22.02 12.74
C ALA A 134 2.18 -20.98 13.25
N TYR A 135 3.02 -21.35 14.22
CA TYR A 135 4.08 -20.48 14.73
C TYR A 135 5.05 -20.05 13.63
N PHE A 136 5.27 -20.91 12.63
CA PHE A 136 6.23 -20.64 11.56
C PHE A 136 5.72 -19.56 10.61
N ALA A 137 4.43 -19.58 10.27
CA ALA A 137 3.80 -18.52 9.49
C ALA A 137 3.86 -17.18 10.24
N ASP A 138 3.58 -17.20 11.54
CA ASP A 138 3.64 -16.02 12.39
C ASP A 138 5.06 -15.48 12.54
N GLY A 139 6.05 -16.34 12.74
CA GLY A 139 7.46 -15.93 12.79
C GLY A 139 7.94 -15.31 11.50
N MET A 140 7.60 -15.92 10.37
CA MET A 140 7.94 -15.36 9.05
C MET A 140 7.32 -13.97 8.84
N GLN A 141 6.07 -13.79 9.26
CA GLN A 141 5.42 -12.48 9.22
C GLN A 141 6.17 -11.46 10.10
N ASP A 142 6.70 -11.86 11.25
CA ASP A 142 7.46 -10.96 12.14
C ASP A 142 8.77 -10.54 11.53
N ASP A 143 9.50 -11.51 10.99
CA ASP A 143 10.81 -11.27 10.41
C ASP A 143 10.69 -10.34 9.20
N ILE A 144 9.65 -10.51 8.39
CA ILE A 144 9.36 -9.61 7.27
C ILE A 144 9.06 -8.21 7.79
N LEU A 145 8.19 -8.07 8.79
CA LEU A 145 7.86 -6.78 9.40
C LEU A 145 9.11 -6.09 9.96
N THR A 146 9.95 -6.84 10.69
CA THR A 146 11.21 -6.39 11.29
C THR A 146 12.23 -6.01 10.23
N ASN A 147 12.30 -6.73 9.12
CA ASN A 147 13.17 -6.36 8.01
C ASN A 147 12.69 -5.09 7.30
N LEU A 148 11.38 -4.94 7.09
CA LEU A 148 10.82 -3.73 6.50
C LEU A 148 10.99 -2.50 7.42
N SER A 149 10.91 -2.68 8.75
CA SER A 149 11.09 -1.58 9.71
C SER A 149 12.53 -1.03 9.74
N LYS A 150 13.51 -1.82 9.29
CA LYS A 150 14.90 -1.37 9.12
C LYS A 150 15.07 -0.37 7.97
N ILE A 151 14.07 -0.21 7.10
CA ILE A 151 14.09 0.70 5.94
C ILE A 151 13.46 2.03 6.37
N GLY A 152 14.29 3.05 6.58
CA GLY A 152 13.83 4.33 7.14
C GLY A 152 12.86 5.12 6.25
N ASP A 153 12.82 4.81 4.96
CA ASP A 153 11.91 5.42 3.97
C ASP A 153 10.55 4.69 3.88
N LEU A 154 10.31 3.67 4.73
CA LEU A 154 9.03 2.96 4.86
C LEU A 154 8.39 3.22 6.22
N LYS A 155 7.10 3.57 6.21
CA LYS A 155 6.22 3.55 7.38
C LYS A 155 5.62 2.16 7.54
N VAL A 156 6.06 1.41 8.54
CA VAL A 156 5.59 0.05 8.80
C VAL A 156 4.66 0.03 10.01
N ILE A 157 3.50 -0.62 9.87
CA ILE A 157 2.54 -0.77 10.97
C ILE A 157 2.94 -1.91 11.89
N SER A 158 2.79 -1.70 13.20
CA SER A 158 3.17 -2.66 14.22
C SER A 158 2.39 -3.97 14.14
N ARG A 159 3.02 -5.08 14.54
CA ARG A 159 2.42 -6.41 14.65
C ARG A 159 1.10 -6.37 15.43
N MET A 160 1.07 -5.74 16.61
CA MET A 160 -0.13 -5.75 17.46
C MET A 160 -1.36 -5.13 16.77
N SER A 161 -1.14 -4.08 15.98
CA SER A 161 -2.22 -3.40 15.25
C SER A 161 -2.84 -4.28 14.17
N VAL A 162 -2.05 -5.17 13.56
CA VAL A 162 -2.50 -6.06 12.47
C VAL A 162 -3.00 -7.42 12.95
N MET A 163 -2.68 -7.83 14.19
CA MET A 163 -3.10 -9.14 14.73
C MET A 163 -4.63 -9.32 14.81
N SER A 164 -5.39 -8.23 14.95
CA SER A 164 -6.86 -8.29 14.97
C SER A 164 -7.50 -8.67 13.62
N TYR A 165 -6.70 -8.72 12.56
CA TYR A 165 -7.12 -9.10 11.20
C TYR A 165 -6.78 -10.57 10.86
N ARG A 166 -6.49 -11.40 11.87
CA ARG A 166 -6.23 -12.84 11.70
C ARG A 166 -7.53 -13.62 11.45
N GLY A 167 -7.53 -14.49 10.43
CA GLY A 167 -8.65 -15.40 10.09
C GLY A 167 -9.67 -14.81 9.10
N ASP A 168 -10.40 -15.69 8.40
CA ASP A 168 -11.33 -15.30 7.34
C ASP A 168 -12.54 -14.51 7.85
N ALA A 169 -12.61 -13.25 7.43
CA ALA A 169 -13.81 -12.68 6.83
C ALA A 169 -13.35 -11.47 6.02
N VAL A 170 -13.31 -11.65 4.70
CA VAL A 170 -13.24 -10.64 3.63
C VAL A 170 -13.42 -9.22 4.19
N ARG A 171 -12.30 -8.56 4.48
CA ARG A 171 -12.30 -7.12 4.71
C ARG A 171 -11.74 -6.50 3.45
N ASN A 172 -12.47 -5.52 2.95
CA ASN A 172 -12.02 -4.74 1.81
C ASN A 172 -10.64 -4.16 2.14
N ALA A 173 -9.63 -4.36 1.28
CA ALA A 173 -8.29 -3.80 1.49
C ALA A 173 -8.34 -2.28 1.78
N ARG A 174 -9.36 -1.60 1.24
CA ARG A 174 -9.67 -0.19 1.51
C ARG A 174 -10.09 0.10 2.94
N GLU A 175 -10.87 -0.78 3.56
CA GLU A 175 -11.27 -0.60 4.95
C GLU A 175 -10.08 -0.81 5.89
N ILE A 176 -9.28 -1.84 5.64
CA ILE A 176 -8.08 -2.13 6.44
C ILE A 176 -7.07 -1.00 6.29
N GLY A 177 -6.77 -0.58 5.06
CA GLY A 177 -5.83 0.52 4.81
C GLY A 177 -6.27 1.84 5.43
N LYS A 178 -7.57 2.15 5.43
CA LYS A 178 -8.12 3.33 6.12
C LYS A 178 -7.99 3.21 7.64
N ALA A 179 -8.30 2.05 8.22
CA ALA A 179 -8.22 1.83 9.66
C ALA A 179 -6.78 1.90 10.17
N LEU A 180 -5.83 1.37 9.41
CA LEU A 180 -4.40 1.35 9.76
C LEU A 180 -3.64 2.59 9.27
N GLY A 181 -4.24 3.42 8.41
CA GLY A 181 -3.59 4.59 7.82
C GLY A 181 -2.40 4.23 6.91
N VAL A 182 -2.58 3.22 6.05
CA VAL A 182 -1.57 2.75 5.09
C VAL A 182 -2.08 2.75 3.66
N ALA A 183 -1.16 2.93 2.72
CA ALA A 183 -1.45 2.89 1.29
C ALA A 183 -1.35 1.47 0.70
N THR A 184 -0.60 0.58 1.36
CA THR A 184 -0.38 -0.80 0.88
C THR A 184 -0.52 -1.83 1.98
N LEU A 185 -0.98 -3.02 1.60
CA LEU A 185 -1.12 -4.19 2.46
C LEU A 185 -0.29 -5.33 1.89
N LEU A 186 0.41 -6.07 2.74
CA LEU A 186 1.08 -7.31 2.40
C LEU A 186 0.28 -8.47 2.96
N GLU A 187 -0.22 -9.32 2.07
CA GLU A 187 -0.87 -10.57 2.42
C GLU A 187 0.03 -11.74 2.04
N GLY A 188 -0.10 -12.84 2.76
CA GLY A 188 0.68 -14.02 2.43
C GLY A 188 0.15 -15.29 3.08
N SER A 189 0.61 -16.40 2.53
CA SER A 189 0.39 -17.72 3.10
C SER A 189 1.69 -18.50 3.12
N VAL A 190 1.85 -19.30 4.16
CA VAL A 190 3.04 -20.13 4.39
C VAL A 190 2.58 -21.56 4.56
N ARG A 191 3.25 -22.47 3.86
CA ARG A 191 3.12 -23.90 4.04
C ARG A 191 4.49 -24.50 4.23
N ARG A 192 4.67 -25.25 5.31
CA ARG A 192 5.86 -26.03 5.55
C ARG A 192 5.51 -27.52 5.47
N ILE A 193 6.34 -28.29 4.76
CA ILE A 193 6.29 -29.75 4.70
C ILE A 193 7.72 -30.26 4.87
N GLY A 194 8.04 -30.85 6.02
CA GLY A 194 9.40 -31.29 6.35
C GLY A 194 10.40 -30.13 6.30
N ASN A 195 11.38 -30.21 5.39
CA ASN A 195 12.37 -29.16 5.15
C ASN A 195 11.98 -28.17 4.03
N ARG A 196 10.86 -28.39 3.34
CA ARG A 196 10.42 -27.52 2.23
C ARG A 196 9.43 -26.49 2.73
N VAL A 197 9.62 -25.25 2.28
CA VAL A 197 8.80 -24.09 2.63
C VAL A 197 8.26 -23.48 1.35
N ARG A 198 6.93 -23.36 1.29
CA ARG A 198 6.22 -22.62 0.26
C ARG A 198 5.66 -21.34 0.86
N VAL A 199 5.94 -20.21 0.23
CA VAL A 199 5.47 -18.89 0.64
C VAL A 199 4.82 -18.23 -0.57
N ASN A 200 3.54 -17.88 -0.47
CA ASN A 200 2.88 -16.99 -1.42
C ASN A 200 2.74 -15.63 -0.76
N VAL A 201 3.14 -14.56 -1.45
CA VAL A 201 3.02 -13.19 -0.93
C VAL A 201 2.44 -12.29 -2.00
N GLN A 202 1.60 -11.36 -1.59
CA GLN A 202 0.90 -10.42 -2.46
C GLN A 202 0.93 -9.03 -1.83
N LEU A 203 1.27 -8.02 -2.63
CA LEU A 203 1.20 -6.63 -2.23
C LEU A 203 0.02 -5.96 -2.91
N ILE A 204 -0.87 -5.41 -2.11
CA ILE A 204 -2.15 -4.86 -2.54
C ILE A 204 -2.16 -3.36 -2.29
N ASN A 205 -2.66 -2.59 -3.25
CA ASN A 205 -2.95 -1.18 -3.06
C ASN A 205 -4.26 -1.02 -2.28
N ALA A 206 -4.16 -0.51 -1.05
CA ALA A 206 -5.31 -0.38 -0.18
C ALA A 206 -6.37 0.59 -0.74
N ASN A 207 -6.03 1.54 -1.61
CA ASN A 207 -7.00 2.52 -2.09
C ASN A 207 -7.99 1.93 -3.10
N ASN A 208 -7.55 1.00 -3.93
CA ASN A 208 -8.32 0.48 -5.07
C ASN A 208 -8.35 -1.05 -5.18
N ASP A 209 -7.78 -1.76 -4.21
CA ASP A 209 -7.78 -3.23 -4.16
C ASP A 209 -7.03 -3.88 -5.34
N GLU A 210 -6.15 -3.11 -6.00
CA GLU A 210 -5.32 -3.62 -7.10
C GLU A 210 -4.07 -4.32 -6.56
N HIS A 211 -3.78 -5.52 -7.06
CA HIS A 211 -2.50 -6.19 -6.82
C HIS A 211 -1.38 -5.41 -7.51
N ILE A 212 -0.39 -4.97 -6.73
CA ILE A 212 0.81 -4.32 -7.24
C ILE A 212 1.79 -5.37 -7.76
N TRP A 213 1.99 -6.43 -6.98
CA TRP A 213 2.78 -7.59 -7.35
C TRP A 213 2.40 -8.80 -6.50
N ALA A 214 2.75 -9.99 -6.97
CA ALA A 214 2.61 -11.24 -6.26
C ALA A 214 3.79 -12.15 -6.58
N GLU A 215 4.15 -13.05 -5.67
CA GLU A 215 5.28 -13.96 -5.84
C GLU A 215 5.12 -15.22 -5.01
N ASP A 216 5.65 -16.30 -5.58
CA ASP A 216 5.64 -17.63 -5.03
C ASP A 216 7.08 -18.12 -4.83
N TYR A 217 7.39 -18.53 -3.60
CA TYR A 217 8.64 -19.19 -3.26
C TYR A 217 8.37 -20.65 -2.92
N ASP A 218 9.17 -21.55 -3.47
CA ASP A 218 9.20 -22.96 -3.09
C ASP A 218 10.66 -23.39 -2.93
N ARG A 219 11.13 -23.37 -1.67
CA ARG A 219 12.55 -23.49 -1.33
C ARG A 219 12.75 -24.37 -0.10
N ASP A 220 13.99 -24.74 0.15
CA ASP A 220 14.37 -25.39 1.40
C ASP A 220 14.42 -24.39 2.56
N LEU A 221 14.19 -24.88 3.77
CA LEU A 221 14.15 -24.06 4.98
C LEU A 221 15.46 -23.28 5.20
N THR A 222 16.59 -23.82 4.78
CA THR A 222 17.89 -23.14 4.81
C THR A 222 17.92 -21.83 4.02
N ASP A 223 17.03 -21.69 3.02
CA ASP A 223 16.91 -20.51 2.17
C ASP A 223 15.87 -19.51 2.71
N VAL A 224 15.24 -19.76 3.86
CA VAL A 224 14.17 -18.89 4.41
C VAL A 224 14.64 -17.45 4.59
N PHE A 225 15.89 -17.25 5.01
CA PHE A 225 16.47 -15.91 5.15
C PHE A 225 16.67 -15.20 3.81
N ALA A 226 16.98 -15.96 2.76
CA ALA A 226 17.09 -15.42 1.41
C ALA A 226 15.72 -14.96 0.90
N ILE A 227 14.65 -15.72 1.20
CA ILE A 227 13.26 -15.32 0.88
C ILE A 227 12.90 -14.02 1.59
N GLN A 228 13.17 -13.90 2.90
CA GLN A 228 12.88 -12.69 3.67
C GLN A 228 13.61 -11.46 3.12
N THR A 229 14.89 -11.64 2.75
CA THR A 229 15.73 -10.57 2.18
C THR A 229 15.24 -10.15 0.80
N ASP A 230 14.99 -11.11 -0.10
CA ASP A 230 14.47 -10.85 -1.45
C ASP A 230 13.11 -10.16 -1.38
N LEU A 231 12.23 -10.62 -0.49
CA LEU A 231 10.91 -10.03 -0.28
C LEU A 231 11.01 -8.57 0.20
N ALA A 232 11.87 -8.27 1.18
CA ALA A 232 12.07 -6.91 1.66
C ALA A 232 12.59 -5.98 0.54
N GLN A 233 13.54 -6.45 -0.29
CA GLN A 233 14.07 -5.70 -1.42
C GLN A 233 13.04 -5.47 -2.53
N LYS A 234 12.22 -6.49 -2.85
CA LYS A 234 11.13 -6.39 -3.82
C LYS A 234 10.03 -5.43 -3.36
N ILE A 235 9.64 -5.50 -2.09
CA ILE A 235 8.67 -4.57 -1.49
C ILE A 235 9.22 -3.14 -1.53
N ALA A 236 10.46 -2.92 -1.10
CA ALA A 236 11.09 -1.60 -1.16
C ALA A 236 11.10 -1.05 -2.59
N SER A 237 11.42 -1.89 -3.57
CA SER A 237 11.43 -1.53 -4.99
C SER A 237 10.03 -1.20 -5.51
N ALA A 238 9.03 -2.02 -5.20
CA ALA A 238 7.63 -1.82 -5.60
C ALA A 238 7.03 -0.55 -5.00
N LEU A 239 7.40 -0.22 -3.76
CA LEU A 239 6.99 1.01 -3.07
C LEU A 239 7.87 2.22 -3.40
N GLN A 240 8.89 2.05 -4.25
CA GLN A 240 9.87 3.09 -4.60
C GLN A 240 10.53 3.71 -3.36
N ALA A 241 10.73 2.89 -2.32
CA ALA A 241 11.48 3.25 -1.13
C ALA A 241 12.98 3.21 -1.43
N LYS A 242 13.68 4.22 -0.94
CA LYS A 242 15.14 4.31 -1.04
C LYS A 242 15.74 3.35 -0.04
N LEU A 243 16.50 2.39 -0.55
CA LEU A 243 17.30 1.48 0.26
C LEU A 243 18.76 1.91 0.19
N SER A 244 19.31 2.35 1.33
CA SER A 244 20.73 2.65 1.45
C SER A 244 21.59 1.38 1.42
N PRO A 245 22.88 1.46 1.04
CA PRO A 245 23.78 0.31 1.08
C PRO A 245 23.90 -0.31 2.49
N ALA A 246 23.83 0.52 3.54
CA ALA A 246 23.89 0.05 4.92
C ALA A 246 22.61 -0.73 5.31
N GLU A 247 21.44 -0.25 4.92
CA GLU A 247 20.17 -0.98 5.12
C GLU A 247 20.19 -2.31 4.38
N LYS A 248 20.67 -2.33 3.12
CA LYS A 248 20.81 -3.56 2.35
C LYS A 248 21.74 -4.56 3.04
N ALA A 249 22.90 -4.13 3.52
CA ALA A 249 23.83 -4.99 4.25
C ALA A 249 23.23 -5.55 5.55
N ARG A 250 22.38 -4.78 6.25
CA ARG A 250 21.66 -5.26 7.44
C ARG A 250 20.58 -6.29 7.11
N LEU A 251 19.91 -6.14 5.96
CA LEU A 251 18.91 -7.11 5.48
C LEU A 251 19.56 -8.44 5.09
N ASP A 252 20.75 -8.40 4.48
CA ASP A 252 21.48 -9.59 4.03
C ASP A 252 22.09 -10.39 5.21
N LYS A 253 22.11 -9.84 6.43
CA LYS A 253 22.67 -10.48 7.62
C LYS A 253 21.74 -11.57 8.12
N ARG A 254 22.22 -12.82 8.08
CA ARG A 254 21.48 -13.97 8.60
C ARG A 254 21.57 -14.03 10.13
N PRO A 255 20.46 -14.32 10.82
CA PRO A 255 20.44 -14.42 12.27
C PRO A 255 21.15 -15.69 12.78
N THR A 256 21.12 -16.78 12.00
CA THR A 256 21.81 -18.05 12.30
C THR A 256 22.18 -18.77 11.00
N GLN A 257 23.18 -19.67 11.06
CA GLN A 257 23.51 -20.60 9.97
C GLN A 257 22.83 -21.97 10.15
N ASN A 258 22.18 -22.21 11.29
CA ASN A 258 21.55 -23.49 11.61
C ASN A 258 20.01 -23.36 11.49
N PRO A 259 19.39 -24.00 10.48
CA PRO A 259 17.94 -23.89 10.27
C PRO A 259 17.14 -24.49 11.44
N ASP A 260 17.65 -25.52 12.12
CA ASP A 260 16.95 -26.14 13.25
C ASP A 260 16.98 -25.22 14.48
N ALA A 261 18.10 -24.51 14.70
CA ALA A 261 18.19 -23.48 15.73
C ALA A 261 17.18 -22.35 15.47
N TYR A 262 17.01 -21.95 14.21
CA TYR A 262 16.02 -20.95 13.82
C TYR A 262 14.58 -21.40 14.12
N LEU A 263 14.23 -22.66 13.93
CA LEU A 263 12.88 -23.14 14.24
C LEU A 263 12.57 -23.11 15.73
N LEU A 264 13.51 -23.57 16.54
CA LEU A 264 13.40 -23.50 17.99
C LEU A 264 13.25 -22.05 18.44
N PHE A 265 14.02 -21.14 17.84
CA PHE A 265 13.95 -19.71 18.11
C PHE A 265 12.58 -19.10 17.75
N VAL A 266 12.05 -19.38 16.56
CA VAL A 266 10.72 -18.87 16.16
C VAL A 266 9.61 -19.46 17.05
N GLN A 267 9.72 -20.74 17.39
CA GLN A 267 8.77 -21.39 18.29
C GLN A 267 8.85 -20.81 19.71
N ALA A 268 10.05 -20.52 20.20
CA ALA A 268 10.26 -19.86 21.48
C ALA A 268 9.61 -18.47 21.51
N HIS A 269 9.78 -17.70 20.43
CA HIS A 269 9.15 -16.40 20.25
C HIS A 269 7.63 -16.44 20.28
N ASP A 270 7.01 -17.42 19.62
CA ASP A 270 5.56 -17.61 19.70
C ASP A 270 5.12 -17.85 21.15
N TYR A 271 5.80 -18.72 21.90
CA TYR A 271 5.50 -18.95 23.31
C TYR A 271 5.73 -17.70 24.18
N ALA A 272 6.79 -16.94 23.94
CA ALA A 272 7.10 -15.72 24.70
C ALA A 272 6.05 -14.60 24.49
N ASN A 273 5.43 -14.55 23.31
CA ASN A 273 4.43 -13.54 22.95
C ASN A 273 2.99 -13.92 23.33
N ARG A 274 2.76 -15.14 23.84
CA ARG A 274 1.44 -15.59 24.30
C ARG A 274 1.10 -14.98 25.66
N THR A 275 -0.09 -14.39 25.74
CA THR A 275 -0.59 -13.76 26.97
C THR A 275 -1.30 -14.74 27.90
N ASP A 276 -1.71 -15.91 27.40
CA ASP A 276 -2.34 -16.97 28.19
C ASP A 276 -1.29 -17.79 28.93
N MET A 277 -1.56 -18.14 30.20
CA MET A 277 -0.66 -18.95 31.03
C MET A 277 0.80 -18.45 31.01
N PHE A 278 0.98 -17.12 31.13
CA PHE A 278 2.24 -16.40 30.94
C PHE A 278 3.47 -17.11 31.53
N ARG A 279 3.38 -17.61 32.78
CA ARG A 279 4.50 -18.33 33.41
C ARG A 279 4.88 -19.61 32.66
N ASP A 280 3.91 -20.45 32.34
CA ASP A 280 4.15 -21.75 31.69
C ASP A 280 4.61 -21.60 30.25
N THR A 281 4.04 -20.62 29.52
CA THR A 281 4.48 -20.31 28.15
C THR A 281 5.88 -19.72 28.14
N THR A 282 6.20 -18.82 29.07
CA THR A 282 7.54 -18.23 29.19
C THR A 282 8.60 -19.29 29.57
N LEU A 283 8.30 -20.24 30.46
CA LEU A 283 9.20 -21.36 30.78
C LEU A 283 9.44 -22.29 29.57
N LYS A 284 8.43 -22.49 28.71
CA LYS A 284 8.62 -23.22 27.45
C LYS A 284 9.51 -22.44 26.48
N ALA A 285 9.31 -21.13 26.38
CA ALA A 285 10.16 -20.26 25.55
C ALA A 285 11.63 -20.31 26.02
N GLU A 286 11.88 -20.23 27.33
CA GLU A 286 13.21 -20.40 27.94
C GLU A 286 13.90 -21.67 27.44
N ALA A 287 13.25 -22.82 27.61
CA ALA A 287 13.81 -24.12 27.24
C ALA A 287 14.08 -24.25 25.72
N LEU A 288 13.28 -23.59 24.88
CA LEU A 288 13.46 -23.60 23.43
C LEU A 288 14.62 -22.68 23.00
N PHE A 289 14.76 -21.48 23.60
CA PHE A 289 15.90 -20.61 23.36
C PHE A 289 17.22 -21.26 23.78
N GLU A 290 17.25 -21.94 24.93
CA GLU A 290 18.44 -22.69 25.36
C GLU A 290 18.84 -23.79 24.35
N GLN A 291 17.87 -24.50 23.79
CA GLN A 291 18.12 -25.50 22.76
C GLN A 291 18.62 -24.85 21.46
N ALA A 292 18.05 -23.71 21.06
CA ALA A 292 18.51 -22.96 19.89
C ALA A 292 19.98 -22.53 20.04
N ILE A 293 20.35 -21.98 21.20
CA ILE A 293 21.73 -21.58 21.54
C ILE A 293 22.67 -22.80 21.55
N LYS A 294 22.21 -23.95 22.03
CA LYS A 294 23.00 -25.19 22.01
C LYS A 294 23.29 -25.66 20.58
N LEU A 295 22.36 -25.45 19.66
CA LEU A 295 22.51 -25.81 18.24
C LEU A 295 23.35 -24.79 17.45
N ASP A 296 23.31 -23.51 17.83
CA ASP A 296 24.15 -22.45 17.28
C ASP A 296 24.63 -21.48 18.37
N PRO A 297 25.83 -21.70 18.95
CA PRO A 297 26.40 -20.82 19.96
C PRO A 297 26.76 -19.42 19.48
N ASN A 298 26.65 -19.12 18.18
CA ASN A 298 26.85 -17.78 17.62
C ASN A 298 25.53 -17.04 17.36
N PHE A 299 24.39 -17.60 17.77
CA PHE A 299 23.07 -17.03 17.52
C PHE A 299 22.75 -15.89 18.49
N ALA A 300 23.32 -14.71 18.23
CA ALA A 300 23.24 -13.54 19.10
C ALA A 300 21.80 -13.14 19.51
N LEU A 301 20.84 -13.21 18.57
CA LEU A 301 19.43 -12.92 18.85
C LEU A 301 18.82 -13.89 19.88
N ALA A 302 19.13 -15.19 19.80
CA ALA A 302 18.61 -16.16 20.77
C ALA A 302 19.12 -15.88 22.19
N PHE A 303 20.35 -15.37 22.33
CA PHE A 303 20.86 -14.89 23.61
C PHE A 303 20.12 -13.63 24.10
N ALA A 304 19.90 -12.65 23.22
CA ALA A 304 19.16 -11.44 23.57
C ALA A 304 17.72 -11.74 24.04
N ASP A 305 17.01 -12.61 23.33
CA ASP A 305 15.62 -12.95 23.68
C ASP A 305 15.54 -13.86 24.92
N LEU A 306 16.52 -14.74 25.12
CA LEU A 306 16.62 -15.48 26.39
C LEU A 306 16.86 -14.52 27.56
N SER A 307 17.70 -13.50 27.39
CA SER A 307 17.87 -12.46 28.42
C SER A 307 16.55 -11.77 28.77
N MET A 308 15.77 -11.41 27.75
CA MET A 308 14.46 -10.80 27.93
C MET A 308 13.51 -11.74 28.67
N VAL A 309 13.41 -13.01 28.27
CA VAL A 309 12.59 -14.05 28.92
C VAL A 309 12.96 -14.23 30.40
N GLU A 310 14.25 -14.32 30.70
CA GLU A 310 14.76 -14.43 32.08
C GLU A 310 14.40 -13.19 32.92
N SER A 311 14.48 -12.00 32.33
CA SER A 311 14.06 -10.75 32.97
C SER A 311 12.56 -10.72 33.24
N TRP A 312 11.73 -11.17 32.29
CA TRP A 312 10.28 -11.29 32.49
C TRP A 312 9.94 -12.27 33.61
N LEU A 313 10.58 -13.45 33.65
CA LEU A 313 10.38 -14.43 34.73
C LEU A 313 10.75 -13.83 36.09
N TYR A 314 11.90 -13.15 36.17
CA TYR A 314 12.38 -12.49 37.38
C TYR A 314 11.37 -11.46 37.92
N HIS A 315 10.84 -10.59 37.06
CA HIS A 315 9.91 -9.53 37.49
C HIS A 315 8.48 -10.01 37.71
N SER A 316 8.06 -11.11 37.09
CA SER A 316 6.67 -11.58 37.13
C SER A 316 6.40 -12.64 38.19
N SER A 317 7.28 -13.66 38.30
CA SER A 317 6.87 -14.93 38.92
C SER A 317 7.99 -15.69 39.64
N ASP A 318 9.26 -15.36 39.40
CA ASP A 318 10.42 -16.05 39.98
C ASP A 318 11.59 -15.08 40.26
N PRO A 319 11.48 -14.19 41.28
CA PRO A 319 12.44 -13.13 41.56
C PRO A 319 13.72 -13.64 42.26
N VAL A 320 14.35 -14.69 41.73
CA VAL A 320 15.60 -15.24 42.25
C VAL A 320 16.82 -14.63 41.55
N SER A 321 17.90 -14.41 42.30
CA SER A 321 19.12 -13.76 41.78
C SER A 321 19.74 -14.52 40.61
N ALA A 322 19.58 -15.84 40.55
CA ALA A 322 20.06 -16.67 39.45
C ALA A 322 19.42 -16.30 38.11
N ARG A 323 18.12 -15.95 38.08
CA ARG A 323 17.41 -15.50 36.86
C ARG A 323 17.97 -14.17 36.36
N ARG A 324 18.15 -13.22 37.29
CA ARG A 324 18.76 -11.91 36.98
C ARG A 324 20.18 -12.06 36.43
N GLU A 325 20.99 -12.93 37.03
CA GLU A 325 22.36 -13.16 36.55
C GLU A 325 22.38 -13.86 35.19
N LYS A 326 21.50 -14.84 34.97
CA LYS A 326 21.33 -15.50 33.68
C LYS A 326 20.90 -14.53 32.60
N ALA A 327 19.97 -13.62 32.90
CA ALA A 327 19.59 -12.54 31.98
C ALA A 327 20.81 -11.68 31.59
N ARG A 328 21.55 -11.20 32.59
CA ARG A 328 22.74 -10.37 32.38
C ARG A 328 23.80 -11.07 31.52
N LEU A 329 24.12 -12.34 31.81
CA LEU A 329 25.11 -13.11 31.06
C LEU A 329 24.69 -13.31 29.60
N ASN A 330 23.41 -13.57 29.34
CA ASN A 330 22.91 -13.72 27.98
C ASN A 330 22.93 -12.38 27.21
N ALA A 331 22.58 -11.26 27.85
CA ALA A 331 22.71 -9.93 27.23
C ALA A 331 24.16 -9.61 26.87
N ASP A 332 25.10 -9.85 27.81
CA ASP A 332 26.53 -9.64 27.57
C ASP A 332 27.04 -10.49 26.40
N GLU A 333 26.61 -11.75 26.31
CA GLU A 333 27.01 -12.65 25.23
C GLU A 333 26.40 -12.24 23.88
N ALA A 334 25.13 -11.81 23.85
CA ALA A 334 24.49 -11.26 22.66
C ALA A 334 25.28 -10.05 22.12
N LEU A 335 25.66 -9.12 22.99
CA LEU A 335 26.46 -7.95 22.64
C LEU A 335 27.92 -8.31 22.29
N ARG A 336 28.49 -9.36 22.88
CA ARG A 336 29.82 -9.87 22.52
C ARG A 336 29.83 -10.43 21.10
N LEU A 337 28.79 -11.17 20.73
CA LEU A 337 28.61 -11.74 19.39
C LEU A 337 28.22 -10.65 18.37
N GLN A 338 27.38 -9.71 18.77
CA GLN A 338 26.88 -8.63 17.93
C GLN A 338 26.71 -7.32 18.72
N PRO A 339 27.75 -6.45 18.76
CA PRO A 339 27.72 -5.22 19.55
C PRO A 339 26.66 -4.19 19.13
N ASP A 340 26.25 -4.24 17.86
CA ASP A 340 25.26 -3.36 17.26
C ASP A 340 23.84 -3.93 17.28
N LEU A 341 23.60 -5.03 18.01
CA LEU A 341 22.29 -5.67 18.13
C LEU A 341 21.37 -4.86 19.06
N PRO A 342 20.29 -4.23 18.56
CA PRO A 342 19.40 -3.45 19.40
C PRO A 342 18.77 -4.24 20.55
N GLU A 343 18.41 -5.50 20.30
CA GLU A 343 17.78 -6.41 21.26
C GLU A 343 18.70 -6.79 22.43
N GLY A 344 20.01 -6.57 22.29
CA GLY A 344 21.00 -6.83 23.35
C GLY A 344 21.18 -5.67 24.35
N HIS A 345 20.67 -4.48 24.06
CA HIS A 345 20.75 -3.28 24.94
C HIS A 345 19.45 -3.07 25.71
#